data_AF-A0A7J0BPK5-F1
#
_entry.id   AF-A0A7J0BPK5-F1
#
_cell.length_a   1.000
_cell.length_b   1.000
_cell.length_c   1.000
_cell.angle_alpha   90.00
_cell.angle_beta   90.00
_cell.angle_gamma   90.00
#
_symmetry.space_group_name_H-M   'P 1'
#
loop_
_entity.id
_entity.type
_entity.pdbx_description
1 polymer ?
#
loop_
_entity_poly.entity_id
_entity_poly.type
_entity_poly.pdbx_seq_one_letter_code
_entity_poly.pdbx_strand_id
1 'polypeptide(L)'
;MPVISFNRTLFIIFGITLMVVMGVSSIMPVLPMLARELDAPIESMGLILTAFTLPGVFLAPVAGILADRLGRKRLLVPGLLIFGLAGSACGFAENLTTLIALRFVQGIGAAPLGVLYTTIIADLYTGPDRTRIMGYNAGVLGMGTAIFPMLGGLLGELGWHWPFFMPLLALPLCYAVITWLDIPEPDSTQSLRSYFQSALSIIKSPQAMALFTITLLTFSILYGPIVTFFPVLADTRFTMPPSAIGGLFGASSLATALAAACIGKLTRWLSERTMLCIGHILYFVSMVLIPFTPQFWWLLFPVFAFGLAQGFNFPNLTTLLTGLAATEHRAVVMSVNGTVLRLAQTIAPILFTLMFWVGGLTAVYLAGACVALAMLFLTVRYVRPSTNN
;
A
#
# COMPACT_ATOMS: atom_id res chain seq x y z
N MET A 1 29.74 14.13 -9.19
CA MET A 1 28.79 13.15 -8.63
C MET A 1 28.89 11.89 -9.49
N PRO A 2 29.15 10.70 -8.94
CA PRO A 2 29.12 9.49 -9.76
C PRO A 2 27.69 9.33 -10.31
N VAL A 3 27.60 9.18 -11.63
CA VAL A 3 26.35 8.90 -12.33
C VAL A 3 25.98 7.48 -11.95
N ILE A 4 24.89 7.29 -11.19
CA ILE A 4 24.33 5.96 -10.96
C ILE A 4 23.93 5.43 -12.34
N SER A 5 24.63 4.42 -12.83
CA SER A 5 24.22 3.71 -14.03
C SER A 5 23.01 2.86 -13.67
N PHE A 6 21.87 3.14 -14.32
CA PHE A 6 20.71 2.25 -14.24
C PHE A 6 21.12 0.91 -14.87
N ASN A 7 21.45 -0.05 -14.02
CA ASN A 7 21.86 -1.39 -14.43
C ASN A 7 20.68 -2.37 -14.35
N ARG A 8 20.88 -3.58 -14.86
CA ARG A 8 19.85 -4.63 -14.89
C ARG A 8 19.27 -4.92 -13.50
N THR A 9 20.09 -4.85 -12.45
CA THR A 9 19.67 -5.09 -11.07
C THR A 9 18.67 -4.06 -10.58
N LEU A 10 18.85 -2.77 -10.87
CA LEU A 10 17.88 -1.74 -10.53
C LEU A 10 16.54 -1.95 -11.23
N PHE A 11 16.55 -2.32 -12.52
CA PHE A 11 15.31 -2.66 -13.23
C PHE A 11 14.58 -3.85 -12.61
N ILE A 12 15.30 -4.87 -12.15
CA ILE A 12 14.72 -6.01 -11.44
C ILE A 12 14.10 -5.58 -10.12
N ILE A 13 14.82 -4.79 -9.31
CA ILE A 13 14.30 -4.26 -8.04
C ILE A 13 13.02 -3.45 -8.26
N PHE A 14 13.02 -2.55 -9.23
CA PHE A 14 11.86 -1.73 -9.57
C PHE A 14 10.71 -2.58 -10.12
N GLY A 15 11.00 -3.61 -10.91
CA GLY A 15 10.02 -4.60 -11.36
C GLY A 15 9.35 -5.31 -10.19
N ILE A 16 10.12 -5.76 -9.20
CA ILE A 16 9.58 -6.40 -7.98
C ILE A 16 8.67 -5.43 -7.22
N THR A 17 9.10 -4.18 -7.04
CA THR A 17 8.30 -3.12 -6.41
C THR A 17 6.96 -2.92 -7.13
N LEU A 18 6.97 -2.89 -8.47
CA LEU A 18 5.75 -2.74 -9.27
C LEU A 18 4.81 -3.94 -9.13
N MET A 19 5.33 -5.18 -9.08
CA MET A 19 4.48 -6.37 -8.88
C MET A 19 3.70 -6.30 -7.56
N VAL A 20 4.33 -5.80 -6.49
CA VAL A 20 3.69 -5.66 -5.17
C VAL A 20 2.50 -4.70 -5.22
N VAL A 21 2.64 -3.57 -5.91
CA VAL A 21 1.56 -2.57 -6.03
C VAL A 21 0.43 -3.08 -6.90
N MET A 22 0.78 -3.75 -8.00
CA MET A 22 -0.17 -4.21 -9.01
C MET A 22 -1.28 -5.10 -8.42
N GLY A 23 -0.95 -6.00 -7.49
CA GLY A 23 -1.88 -7.04 -7.01
C GLY A 23 -3.20 -6.53 -6.39
N VAL A 24 -3.23 -5.30 -5.86
CA VAL A 24 -4.46 -4.64 -5.41
C VAL A 24 -4.83 -3.51 -6.37
N SER A 25 -3.86 -2.69 -6.77
CA SER A 25 -4.14 -1.46 -7.49
C SER A 25 -4.73 -1.67 -8.87
N SER A 26 -4.41 -2.77 -9.54
CA SER A 26 -4.98 -3.10 -10.85
C SER A 26 -6.43 -3.60 -10.78
N ILE A 27 -6.86 -4.15 -9.65
CA ILE A 27 -8.16 -4.82 -9.53
C ILE A 27 -9.22 -3.88 -8.96
N MET A 28 -8.83 -2.88 -8.15
CA MET A 28 -9.80 -2.01 -7.48
C MET A 28 -10.86 -1.35 -8.40
N PRO A 29 -10.56 -0.90 -9.63
CA PRO A 29 -11.57 -0.24 -10.48
C PRO A 29 -12.62 -1.21 -11.04
N VAL A 30 -12.33 -2.51 -11.09
CA VAL A 30 -13.23 -3.54 -11.63
C VAL A 30 -14.00 -4.29 -10.56
N LEU A 31 -13.75 -4.03 -9.27
CA LEU A 31 -14.45 -4.70 -8.17
C LEU A 31 -15.99 -4.67 -8.29
N PRO A 32 -16.65 -3.54 -8.63
CA PRO A 32 -18.11 -3.53 -8.73
C PRO A 32 -18.63 -4.39 -9.89
N MET A 33 -17.93 -4.38 -11.02
CA MET A 33 -18.27 -5.20 -12.19
C MET A 33 -18.07 -6.69 -11.88
N LEU A 34 -16.95 -7.04 -11.24
CA LEU A 34 -16.66 -8.39 -10.76
C LEU A 34 -17.77 -8.90 -9.82
N ALA A 35 -18.23 -8.06 -8.90
CA ALA A 35 -19.30 -8.41 -7.96
C ALA A 35 -20.59 -8.82 -8.70
N ARG A 36 -21.00 -8.05 -9.71
CA ARG A 36 -22.19 -8.34 -10.51
C ARG A 36 -22.05 -9.62 -11.33
N GLU A 37 -20.91 -9.79 -11.99
CA GLU A 37 -20.66 -10.90 -12.92
C GLU A 37 -20.53 -12.25 -12.20
N LEU A 38 -20.10 -12.24 -10.94
CA LEU A 38 -20.02 -13.45 -10.11
C LEU A 38 -21.22 -13.63 -9.18
N ASP A 39 -22.30 -12.85 -9.36
CA ASP A 39 -23.48 -12.78 -8.48
C ASP A 39 -23.09 -12.70 -6.99
N ALA A 40 -22.03 -11.94 -6.71
CA ALA A 40 -21.42 -11.84 -5.39
C ALA A 40 -22.01 -10.63 -4.65
N PRO A 41 -22.37 -10.78 -3.36
CA PRO A 41 -22.81 -9.66 -2.55
C PRO A 41 -21.69 -8.62 -2.43
N ILE A 42 -22.04 -7.33 -2.45
CA ILE A 42 -21.10 -6.18 -2.40
C ILE A 42 -20.16 -6.28 -1.18
N GLU A 43 -20.67 -6.86 -0.10
CA GLU A 43 -19.97 -7.09 1.16
C GLU A 43 -18.78 -8.05 1.00
N SER A 44 -18.78 -8.87 -0.05
CA SER A 44 -17.68 -9.76 -0.40
C SER A 44 -16.46 -9.02 -0.95
N MET A 45 -16.61 -7.76 -1.38
CA MET A 45 -15.49 -6.98 -1.91
C MET A 45 -14.39 -6.81 -0.87
N GLY A 46 -14.77 -6.64 0.39
CA GLY A 46 -13.82 -6.61 1.50
C GLY A 46 -13.02 -7.92 1.60
N LEU A 47 -13.70 -9.06 1.49
CA LEU A 47 -13.09 -10.37 1.58
C LEU A 47 -12.14 -10.68 0.41
N ILE A 48 -12.46 -10.25 -0.82
CA ILE A 48 -11.58 -10.41 -2.00
C ILE A 48 -10.23 -9.68 -1.80
N LEU A 49 -10.26 -8.50 -1.20
CA LEU A 49 -9.05 -7.72 -0.90
C LEU A 49 -8.29 -8.32 0.29
N THR A 50 -8.99 -8.65 1.38
CA THR A 50 -8.41 -9.31 2.55
C THR A 50 -7.75 -10.62 2.18
N ALA A 51 -8.37 -11.47 1.36
CA ALA A 51 -7.80 -12.77 0.98
C ALA A 51 -6.40 -12.63 0.38
N PHE A 52 -6.17 -11.60 -0.43
CA PHE A 52 -4.86 -11.32 -1.02
C PHE A 52 -3.84 -10.72 -0.03
N THR A 53 -4.28 -9.86 0.88
CA THR A 53 -3.36 -9.18 1.82
C THR A 53 -3.05 -10.02 3.06
N LEU A 54 -3.95 -10.93 3.45
CA LEU A 54 -3.86 -11.78 4.63
C LEU A 54 -2.58 -12.61 4.72
N PRO A 55 -2.12 -13.32 3.66
CA PRO A 55 -0.84 -14.02 3.71
C PRO A 55 0.33 -13.10 4.06
N GLY A 56 0.30 -11.86 3.59
CA GLY A 56 1.33 -10.86 3.87
C GLY A 56 1.49 -10.51 5.35
N VAL A 57 0.43 -10.63 6.16
CA VAL A 57 0.49 -10.37 7.62
C VAL A 57 1.40 -11.37 8.32
N PHE A 58 1.30 -12.65 7.95
CA PHE A 58 2.03 -13.73 8.62
C PHE A 58 3.34 -14.10 7.90
N LEU A 59 3.32 -14.08 6.57
CA LEU A 59 4.45 -14.54 5.76
C LEU A 59 5.50 -13.47 5.53
N ALA A 60 5.18 -12.17 5.54
CA ALA A 60 6.18 -11.13 5.30
C ALA A 60 7.30 -11.13 6.37
N PRO A 61 7.01 -11.18 7.69
CA PRO A 61 8.07 -11.30 8.70
C PRO A 61 8.92 -12.56 8.51
N VAL A 62 8.25 -13.70 8.23
CA VAL A 62 8.90 -15.00 8.01
C VAL A 62 9.79 -14.98 6.77
N ALA A 63 9.34 -14.34 5.69
CA ALA A 63 10.05 -14.25 4.42
C ALA A 63 11.37 -13.49 4.55
N GLY A 64 11.44 -12.44 5.38
CA GLY A 64 12.70 -11.74 5.65
C GLY A 64 13.77 -12.68 6.24
N ILE A 65 13.39 -13.43 7.27
CA ILE A 65 14.31 -14.36 7.96
C ILE A 65 14.69 -15.53 7.05
N LEU A 66 13.71 -16.07 6.32
CA LEU A 66 13.97 -17.16 5.38
C LEU A 66 14.86 -16.70 4.23
N ALA A 67 14.75 -15.45 3.76
CA ALA A 67 15.65 -14.91 2.74
C ALA A 67 17.08 -14.74 3.26
N ASP A 68 17.24 -14.37 4.54
CA ASP A 68 18.55 -14.28 5.18
C ASP A 68 19.17 -15.66 5.46
N ARG A 69 18.40 -16.75 5.45
CA ARG A 69 18.92 -18.12 5.64
C ARG A 69 19.10 -18.90 4.34
N LEU A 70 18.11 -18.80 3.45
CA LEU A 70 18.03 -19.59 2.22
C LEU A 70 18.57 -18.84 1.01
N GLY A 71 18.76 -17.52 1.12
CA GLY A 71 19.08 -16.63 0.02
C GLY A 71 17.84 -16.00 -0.61
N ARG A 72 18.02 -14.78 -1.13
CA ARG A 72 16.92 -13.91 -1.59
C ARG A 72 16.26 -14.49 -2.84
N LYS A 73 17.07 -15.03 -3.75
CA LYS A 73 16.63 -15.64 -5.02
C LYS A 73 15.74 -16.87 -4.81
N ARG A 74 16.04 -17.69 -3.79
CA ARG A 74 15.26 -18.90 -3.46
C ARG A 74 13.84 -18.58 -2.97
N LEU A 75 13.60 -17.37 -2.48
CA LEU A 75 12.25 -16.90 -2.13
C LEU A 75 11.60 -16.08 -3.25
N LEU A 76 12.36 -15.23 -3.94
CA LEU A 76 11.82 -14.41 -5.03
C LEU A 76 11.25 -15.24 -6.17
N VAL A 77 11.95 -16.28 -6.61
CA VAL A 77 11.57 -17.06 -7.79
C VAL A 77 10.24 -17.79 -7.57
N PRO A 78 10.05 -18.60 -6.51
CA PRO A 78 8.74 -19.18 -6.21
C PRO A 78 7.66 -18.11 -5.97
N GLY A 79 8.01 -17.01 -5.29
CA GLY A 79 7.07 -15.91 -5.03
C GLY A 79 6.51 -15.28 -6.31
N LEU A 80 7.39 -14.97 -7.27
CA LEU A 80 7.00 -14.43 -8.58
C LEU A 80 6.17 -15.42 -9.39
N LEU A 81 6.54 -16.71 -9.40
CA LEU A 81 5.77 -17.75 -10.10
C LEU A 81 4.37 -17.91 -9.50
N ILE A 82 4.26 -18.01 -8.17
CA ILE A 82 2.96 -18.13 -7.48
C ILE A 82 2.13 -16.88 -7.72
N PHE A 83 2.71 -15.68 -7.57
CA PHE A 83 2.02 -14.42 -7.79
C PHE A 83 1.49 -14.29 -9.22
N GLY A 84 2.31 -14.63 -10.22
CA GLY A 84 1.92 -14.54 -11.63
C GLY A 84 0.87 -15.59 -12.01
N LEU A 85 1.12 -16.86 -11.69
CA LEU A 85 0.22 -17.96 -12.08
C LEU A 85 -1.11 -17.92 -11.34
N ALA A 86 -1.10 -17.79 -10.01
CA ALA A 86 -2.34 -17.70 -9.24
C ALA A 86 -3.09 -16.39 -9.50
N GLY A 87 -2.34 -15.30 -9.70
CA GLY A 87 -2.92 -14.01 -10.04
C GLY A 87 -3.69 -14.04 -11.36
N SER A 88 -3.15 -14.72 -12.37
CA SER A 88 -3.81 -14.88 -13.67
C SER A 88 -4.86 -15.98 -13.70
N ALA A 89 -4.72 -16.99 -12.85
CA ALA A 89 -5.80 -17.96 -12.62
C ALA A 89 -7.09 -17.28 -12.12
N CYS A 90 -7.00 -16.19 -11.35
CA CYS A 90 -8.17 -15.42 -10.91
C CYS A 90 -9.05 -14.93 -12.06
N GLY A 91 -8.47 -14.66 -13.24
CA GLY A 91 -9.22 -14.24 -14.43
C GLY A 91 -10.12 -15.33 -15.01
N PHE A 92 -9.92 -16.59 -14.62
CA PHE A 92 -10.75 -17.73 -15.00
C PHE A 92 -11.70 -18.17 -13.88
N ALA A 93 -11.81 -17.42 -12.78
CA ALA A 93 -12.68 -17.79 -11.68
C ALA A 93 -14.15 -17.65 -12.07
N GLU A 94 -14.92 -18.73 -11.97
CA GLU A 94 -16.35 -18.76 -12.31
C GLU A 94 -17.26 -18.45 -11.11
N ASN A 95 -16.69 -18.40 -9.91
CA ASN A 95 -17.43 -18.09 -8.68
C ASN A 95 -16.53 -17.42 -7.64
N LEU A 96 -17.18 -16.73 -6.70
CA LEU A 96 -16.53 -15.98 -5.64
C LEU A 96 -15.57 -16.83 -4.77
N THR A 97 -15.95 -18.06 -4.44
CA THR A 97 -15.14 -18.94 -3.59
C THR A 97 -13.81 -19.29 -4.26
N THR A 98 -13.86 -19.64 -5.54
CA THR A 98 -12.66 -19.94 -6.35
C THR A 98 -11.78 -18.71 -6.46
N LEU A 99 -12.37 -17.54 -6.72
CA LEU A 99 -11.63 -16.28 -6.76
C LEU A 99 -10.92 -15.99 -5.43
N ILE A 100 -11.61 -16.10 -4.30
CA ILE A 100 -11.04 -15.87 -2.96
C ILE A 100 -9.87 -16.82 -2.69
N ALA A 101 -10.01 -18.10 -3.01
CA ALA A 101 -8.95 -19.09 -2.84
C ALA A 101 -7.72 -18.73 -3.69
N LEU A 102 -7.92 -18.38 -4.96
CA LEU A 102 -6.83 -17.96 -5.85
C LEU A 102 -6.19 -16.64 -5.41
N ARG A 103 -6.97 -15.68 -4.91
CA ARG A 103 -6.46 -14.43 -4.31
C ARG A 103 -5.58 -14.71 -3.10
N PHE A 104 -5.96 -15.65 -2.24
CA PHE A 104 -5.14 -16.09 -1.13
C PHE A 104 -3.82 -16.71 -1.59
N VAL A 105 -3.86 -17.62 -2.57
CA VAL A 105 -2.63 -18.20 -3.15
C VAL A 105 -1.76 -17.12 -3.80
N GLN A 106 -2.35 -16.18 -4.53
CA GLN A 106 -1.64 -15.03 -5.11
C GLN A 106 -0.96 -14.19 -4.02
N GLY A 107 -1.64 -13.97 -2.89
CA GLY A 107 -1.11 -13.27 -1.73
C GLY A 107 0.11 -13.96 -1.10
N ILE A 108 0.14 -15.30 -1.08
CA ILE A 108 1.32 -16.08 -0.66
C ILE A 108 2.52 -15.74 -1.54
N GLY A 109 2.33 -15.65 -2.86
CA GLY A 109 3.37 -15.24 -3.80
C GLY A 109 3.80 -13.78 -3.63
N ALA A 110 2.86 -12.87 -3.32
CA ALA A 110 3.12 -11.45 -3.13
C ALA A 110 3.89 -11.13 -1.83
N ALA A 111 3.68 -11.91 -0.77
CA ALA A 111 4.25 -11.66 0.55
C ALA A 111 5.78 -11.50 0.57
N PRO A 112 6.59 -12.43 0.01
CA PRO A 112 8.05 -12.25 -0.04
C PRO A 112 8.46 -11.07 -0.93
N LEU A 113 7.76 -10.81 -2.04
CA LEU A 113 8.08 -9.68 -2.92
C LEU A 113 8.04 -8.35 -2.16
N GLY A 114 7.05 -8.19 -1.29
CA GLY A 114 6.84 -6.98 -0.48
C GLY A 114 7.93 -6.66 0.54
N VAL A 115 8.82 -7.61 0.84
CA VAL A 115 9.96 -7.43 1.76
C VAL A 115 11.27 -7.41 0.99
N LEU A 116 11.41 -8.25 -0.03
CA LEU A 116 12.70 -8.48 -0.65
C LEU A 116 13.19 -7.32 -1.51
N TYR A 117 12.32 -6.50 -2.10
CA TYR A 117 12.80 -5.33 -2.85
C TYR A 117 13.60 -4.35 -1.96
N THR A 118 13.19 -4.13 -0.70
CA THR A 118 13.93 -3.26 0.22
C THR A 118 15.18 -3.94 0.76
N THR A 119 15.12 -5.24 1.04
CA THR A 119 16.27 -6.02 1.48
C THR A 119 17.38 -6.03 0.44
N ILE A 120 17.06 -6.27 -0.83
CA ILE A 120 18.05 -6.29 -1.92
C ILE A 120 18.71 -4.92 -2.09
N ILE A 121 17.95 -3.82 -1.99
CA ILE A 121 18.53 -2.47 -2.00
C ILE A 121 19.50 -2.29 -0.82
N ALA A 122 19.13 -2.79 0.36
CA ALA A 122 19.96 -2.68 1.56
C ALA A 122 21.24 -3.52 1.51
N ASP A 123 21.21 -4.68 0.85
CA ASP A 123 22.37 -5.57 0.69
C ASP A 123 23.36 -5.03 -0.36
N LEU A 124 22.86 -4.48 -1.48
CA LEU A 124 23.70 -4.09 -2.61
C LEU A 124 24.26 -2.67 -2.52
N TYR A 125 23.66 -1.81 -1.70
CA TYR A 125 24.02 -0.39 -1.63
C TYR A 125 24.19 0.07 -0.19
N THR A 126 25.16 0.95 0.03
CA THR A 126 25.48 1.51 1.35
C THR A 126 25.48 3.04 1.32
N GLY A 127 25.43 3.65 2.52
CA GLY A 127 25.58 5.09 2.68
C GLY A 127 24.62 5.94 1.82
N PRO A 128 25.12 7.02 1.19
CA PRO A 128 24.31 7.91 0.36
C PRO A 128 23.65 7.24 -0.84
N ASP A 129 24.30 6.25 -1.45
CA ASP A 129 23.77 5.56 -2.64
C ASP A 129 22.53 4.73 -2.30
N ARG A 130 22.54 4.06 -1.15
CA ARG A 130 21.35 3.36 -0.63
C ARG A 130 20.17 4.31 -0.46
N THR A 131 20.40 5.45 0.19
CA THR A 131 19.35 6.47 0.41
C THR A 131 18.78 6.96 -0.93
N ARG A 132 19.65 7.22 -1.91
CA ARG A 132 19.25 7.66 -3.25
C ARG A 132 18.42 6.61 -3.99
N ILE A 133 18.81 5.33 -3.92
CA ILE A 133 18.08 4.23 -4.59
C ILE A 133 16.76 3.94 -3.89
N MET A 134 16.71 4.00 -2.55
CA MET A 134 15.44 3.93 -1.82
C MET A 134 14.50 5.07 -2.24
N GLY A 135 15.04 6.28 -2.46
CA GLY A 135 14.30 7.41 -3.02
C GLY A 135 13.74 7.13 -4.42
N TYR A 136 14.55 6.59 -5.34
CA TYR A 136 14.06 6.18 -6.66
C TYR A 136 13.00 5.09 -6.58
N ASN A 137 13.19 4.09 -5.72
CA ASN A 137 12.22 3.02 -5.52
C ASN A 137 10.89 3.54 -4.95
N ALA A 138 10.92 4.51 -4.04
CA ALA A 138 9.72 5.18 -3.56
C ALA A 138 8.99 5.94 -4.70
N GLY A 139 9.74 6.56 -5.61
CA GLY A 139 9.18 7.14 -6.84
C GLY A 139 8.51 6.10 -7.75
N VAL A 140 9.15 4.95 -7.96
CA VAL A 140 8.58 3.82 -8.72
C VAL A 140 7.31 3.28 -8.07
N LEU A 141 7.31 3.13 -6.75
CA LEU A 141 6.12 2.74 -5.97
C LEU A 141 4.97 3.74 -6.22
N GLY A 142 5.25 5.04 -6.11
CA GLY A 142 4.28 6.11 -6.35
C GLY A 142 3.73 6.12 -7.78
N MET A 143 4.58 5.91 -8.78
CA MET A 143 4.16 5.75 -10.18
C MET A 143 3.26 4.52 -10.34
N GLY A 144 3.63 3.38 -9.76
CA GLY A 144 2.81 2.18 -9.79
C GLY A 144 1.42 2.42 -9.21
N THR A 145 1.33 3.12 -8.07
CA THR A 145 0.03 3.43 -7.44
C THR A 145 -0.86 4.33 -8.29
N ALA A 146 -0.27 5.18 -9.14
CA ALA A 146 -1.01 6.02 -10.08
C ALA A 146 -1.41 5.27 -11.37
N ILE A 147 -0.49 4.48 -11.92
CA ILE A 147 -0.64 3.86 -13.24
C ILE A 147 -1.52 2.61 -13.18
N PHE A 148 -1.37 1.75 -12.16
CA PHE A 148 -2.09 0.47 -12.14
C PHE A 148 -3.60 0.59 -12.04
N PRO A 149 -4.20 1.53 -11.27
CA PRO A 149 -5.64 1.74 -11.30
C PRO A 149 -6.13 2.18 -12.68
N MET A 150 -5.35 3.02 -13.39
CA MET A 150 -5.71 3.44 -14.75
C MET A 150 -5.66 2.26 -15.72
N LEU A 151 -4.58 1.47 -15.70
CA LEU A 151 -4.45 0.27 -16.55
C LEU A 151 -5.52 -0.78 -16.22
N GLY A 152 -5.80 -0.97 -14.93
CA GLY A 152 -6.85 -1.86 -14.44
C GLY A 152 -8.24 -1.44 -14.91
N GLY A 153 -8.52 -0.14 -14.85
CA GLY A 153 -9.77 0.41 -15.36
C GLY A 153 -9.91 0.26 -16.88
N LEU A 154 -8.86 0.55 -17.64
CA LEU A 154 -8.86 0.39 -19.11
C LEU A 154 -9.05 -1.07 -19.52
N LEU A 155 -8.31 -1.99 -18.90
CA LEU A 155 -8.51 -3.42 -19.14
C LEU A 155 -9.90 -3.90 -18.68
N GLY A 156 -10.43 -3.29 -17.62
CA GLY A 156 -11.78 -3.52 -17.15
C GLY A 156 -12.88 -3.19 -18.16
N GLU A 157 -12.65 -2.29 -19.11
CA GLU A 157 -13.61 -2.03 -20.20
C GLU A 157 -13.78 -3.25 -21.12
N LEU A 158 -12.75 -4.08 -21.25
CA LEU A 158 -12.80 -5.33 -22.01
C LEU A 158 -13.46 -6.47 -21.20
N GLY A 159 -13.62 -6.30 -19.88
CA GLY A 159 -14.17 -7.28 -18.95
C GLY A 159 -13.39 -7.33 -17.63
N TRP A 160 -14.10 -7.68 -16.55
CA TRP A 160 -13.55 -7.71 -15.20
C TRP A 160 -12.33 -8.64 -15.00
N HIS A 161 -12.21 -9.67 -15.85
CA HIS A 161 -11.15 -10.67 -15.77
C HIS A 161 -9.80 -10.16 -16.32
N TRP A 162 -9.80 -9.19 -17.24
CA TRP A 162 -8.58 -8.77 -17.94
C TRP A 162 -7.46 -8.23 -17.04
N PRO A 163 -7.76 -7.42 -16.00
CA PRO A 163 -6.73 -6.97 -15.06
C PRO A 163 -5.97 -8.11 -14.35
N PHE A 164 -6.59 -9.28 -14.17
CA PHE A 164 -5.95 -10.44 -13.55
C PHE A 164 -4.85 -11.08 -14.40
N PHE A 165 -4.77 -10.78 -15.70
CA PHE A 165 -3.66 -11.24 -16.54
C PHE A 165 -2.38 -10.38 -16.43
N MET A 166 -2.46 -9.18 -15.85
CA MET A 166 -1.26 -8.35 -15.62
C MET A 166 -0.18 -9.04 -14.75
N PRO A 167 -0.55 -9.80 -13.69
CA PRO A 167 0.37 -10.70 -12.98
C PRO A 167 1.28 -11.59 -13.84
N LEU A 168 0.92 -11.94 -15.09
CA LEU A 168 1.82 -12.70 -15.99
C LEU A 168 3.16 -11.99 -16.25
N LEU A 169 3.24 -10.66 -16.07
CA LEU A 169 4.50 -9.90 -16.14
C LEU A 169 5.53 -10.34 -15.07
N ALA A 170 5.10 -11.08 -14.04
CA ALA A 170 6.00 -11.69 -13.08
C ALA A 170 6.85 -12.82 -13.68
N LEU A 171 6.43 -13.47 -14.77
CA LEU A 171 7.17 -14.55 -15.43
C LEU A 171 8.46 -14.05 -16.12
N PRO A 172 8.45 -13.04 -17.00
CA PRO A 172 9.69 -12.49 -17.56
C PRO A 172 10.57 -11.84 -16.47
N LEU A 173 9.98 -11.24 -15.43
CA LEU A 173 10.74 -10.74 -14.29
C LEU A 173 11.41 -11.89 -13.52
N CYS A 174 10.72 -13.02 -13.33
CA CYS A 174 11.26 -14.22 -12.71
C CYS A 174 12.44 -14.76 -13.51
N TYR A 175 12.33 -14.81 -14.84
CA TYR A 175 13.44 -15.16 -15.71
C TYR A 175 14.64 -14.21 -15.51
N ALA A 176 14.40 -12.89 -15.51
CA ALA A 176 15.46 -11.90 -15.26
C ALA A 176 16.11 -12.06 -13.88
N VAL A 177 15.34 -12.40 -12.84
CA VAL A 177 15.86 -12.73 -11.50
C VAL A 177 16.76 -13.97 -11.57
N ILE A 178 16.36 -15.01 -12.32
CA ILE A 178 17.14 -16.24 -12.48
C ILE A 178 18.46 -15.95 -13.21
N THR A 179 18.45 -15.14 -14.27
CA THR A 179 19.61 -14.98 -15.15
C THR A 179 20.55 -13.85 -14.77
N TRP A 180 20.03 -12.76 -14.19
CA TRP A 180 20.78 -11.50 -14.07
C TRP A 180 20.86 -10.96 -12.64
N LEU A 181 20.04 -11.47 -11.71
CA LEU A 181 20.15 -11.09 -10.31
C LEU A 181 21.23 -11.94 -9.63
N ASP A 182 22.36 -11.29 -9.40
CA ASP A 182 23.48 -11.81 -8.62
C ASP A 182 23.54 -11.04 -7.30
N ILE A 183 23.30 -11.73 -6.19
CA ILE A 183 23.29 -11.16 -4.84
C ILE A 183 24.18 -12.06 -4.00
N PRO A 184 25.12 -11.49 -3.22
CA PRO A 184 25.91 -12.26 -2.27
C PRO A 184 25.04 -13.12 -1.37
N GLU A 185 25.48 -14.35 -1.09
CA GLU A 185 24.80 -15.20 -0.12
C GLU A 185 24.82 -14.53 1.27
N PRO A 186 23.72 -14.61 2.03
CA PRO A 186 23.61 -13.88 3.29
C PRO A 186 24.56 -14.40 4.37
N ASP A 187 25.34 -13.51 4.99
CA ASP A 187 26.18 -13.75 6.18
C ASP A 187 25.44 -13.46 7.51
N SER A 188 24.12 -13.63 7.52
CA SER A 188 23.26 -13.18 8.62
C SER A 188 23.01 -14.29 9.66
N THR A 189 23.51 -14.09 10.89
CA THR A 189 23.27 -14.96 12.06
C THR A 189 22.13 -14.46 12.96
N GLN A 190 21.36 -13.44 12.55
CA GLN A 190 20.38 -12.81 13.44
C GLN A 190 19.25 -13.76 13.85
N SER A 191 19.02 -13.84 15.16
CA SER A 191 17.94 -14.63 15.72
C SER A 191 16.61 -13.88 15.66
N LEU A 192 15.53 -14.63 15.42
CA LEU A 192 14.14 -14.14 15.53
C LEU A 192 13.85 -13.46 16.88
N ARG A 193 14.42 -14.01 17.97
CA ARG A 193 14.17 -13.55 19.34
C ARG A 193 14.76 -12.16 19.60
N SER A 194 16.00 -11.93 19.19
CA SER A 194 16.67 -10.63 19.34
C SER A 194 15.97 -9.55 18.54
N TYR A 195 15.49 -9.89 17.34
CA TYR A 195 14.72 -8.98 16.50
C TYR A 195 13.42 -8.48 17.18
N PHE A 196 12.62 -9.39 17.72
CA PHE A 196 11.38 -9.04 18.43
C PHE A 196 11.63 -8.26 19.73
N GLN A 197 12.72 -8.57 20.46
CA GLN A 197 13.10 -7.84 21.68
C GLN A 197 13.49 -6.38 21.38
N SER A 198 14.24 -6.13 20.31
CA SER A 198 14.57 -4.77 19.84
C SER A 198 13.34 -4.02 19.32
N ALA A 199 12.38 -4.70 18.70
CA ALA A 199 11.12 -4.08 18.28
C ALA A 199 10.29 -3.62 19.50
N LEU A 200 10.15 -4.46 20.53
CA LEU A 200 9.39 -4.14 21.74
C LEU A 200 10.00 -3.03 22.59
N SER A 201 11.32 -2.83 22.56
CA SER A 201 11.98 -1.79 23.36
C SER A 201 11.71 -0.38 22.83
N ILE A 202 11.46 -0.23 21.51
CA ILE A 202 11.26 1.06 20.84
C ILE A 202 9.79 1.53 20.88
N ILE A 203 8.85 0.59 20.93
CA ILE A 203 7.39 0.87 20.90
C ILE A 203 6.85 1.47 22.23
N LYS A 204 7.70 1.63 23.26
CA LYS A 204 7.22 2.02 24.60
C LYS A 204 6.90 3.51 24.77
N SER A 205 7.32 4.38 23.85
CA SER A 205 7.03 5.81 23.98
C SER A 205 5.59 6.12 23.55
N PRO A 206 4.85 7.00 24.27
CA PRO A 206 3.50 7.39 23.87
C PRO A 206 3.43 7.98 22.46
N GLN A 207 4.49 8.68 22.02
CA GLN A 207 4.58 9.23 20.67
C GLN A 207 4.76 8.13 19.62
N ALA A 208 5.62 7.12 19.86
CA ALA A 208 5.77 5.98 18.96
C ALA A 208 4.45 5.22 18.79
N MET A 209 3.77 4.92 19.90
CA MET A 209 2.46 4.25 19.87
C MET A 209 1.43 5.07 19.10
N ALA A 210 1.39 6.38 19.30
CA ALA A 210 0.48 7.26 18.56
C ALA A 210 0.79 7.24 17.06
N LEU A 211 2.06 7.30 16.64
CA LEU A 211 2.44 7.26 15.22
C LEU A 211 2.15 5.91 14.55
N PHE A 212 2.39 4.79 15.24
CA PHE A 212 1.99 3.46 14.74
C PHE A 212 0.46 3.36 14.62
N THR A 213 -0.27 3.89 15.61
CA THR A 213 -1.74 3.92 15.57
C THR A 213 -2.23 4.79 14.41
N ILE A 214 -1.66 5.98 14.21
CA ILE A 214 -2.01 6.85 13.07
C ILE A 214 -1.68 6.15 11.75
N THR A 215 -0.57 5.41 11.65
CA THR A 215 -0.27 4.60 10.46
C THR A 215 -1.34 3.55 10.20
N LEU A 216 -1.73 2.80 11.24
CA LEU A 216 -2.80 1.81 11.14
C LEU A 216 -4.10 2.47 10.65
N LEU A 217 -4.52 3.58 11.26
CA LEU A 217 -5.74 4.30 10.89
C LEU A 217 -5.67 4.89 9.47
N THR A 218 -4.51 5.40 9.05
CA THR A 218 -4.27 5.91 7.70
C THR A 218 -4.54 4.84 6.64
N PHE A 219 -3.93 3.67 6.81
CA PHE A 219 -4.12 2.56 5.88
C PHE A 219 -5.50 1.94 6.02
N SER A 220 -6.16 2.08 7.17
CA SER A 220 -7.56 1.70 7.32
C SER A 220 -8.51 2.58 6.51
N ILE A 221 -8.33 3.91 6.50
CA ILE A 221 -9.11 4.80 5.61
C ILE A 221 -8.79 4.48 4.14
N LEU A 222 -7.52 4.27 3.81
CA LEU A 222 -7.12 3.94 2.45
C LEU A 222 -7.76 2.63 1.97
N TYR A 223 -7.65 1.54 2.74
CA TYR A 223 -8.11 0.23 2.27
C TYR A 223 -9.60 -0.01 2.46
N GLY A 224 -10.22 0.56 3.50
CA GLY A 224 -11.65 0.44 3.76
C GLY A 224 -12.47 1.34 2.82
N PRO A 225 -12.78 2.59 3.19
CA PRO A 225 -13.59 3.50 2.37
C PRO A 225 -13.08 3.68 0.95
N ILE A 226 -11.78 3.93 0.76
CA ILE A 226 -11.24 4.30 -0.54
C ILE A 226 -11.05 3.08 -1.45
N VAL A 227 -10.17 2.13 -1.14
CA VAL A 227 -9.89 1.02 -2.07
C VAL A 227 -11.09 0.05 -2.20
N THR A 228 -11.85 -0.19 -1.13
CA THR A 228 -12.97 -1.15 -1.17
C THR A 228 -14.28 -0.50 -1.62
N PHE A 229 -14.69 0.61 -1.01
CA PHE A 229 -16.06 1.14 -1.17
C PHE A 229 -16.20 2.35 -2.11
N PHE A 230 -15.11 3.00 -2.48
CA PHE A 230 -15.16 4.08 -3.48
C PHE A 230 -15.52 3.57 -4.88
N PRO A 231 -14.91 2.49 -5.40
CA PRO A 231 -15.35 1.91 -6.67
C PRO A 231 -16.84 1.54 -6.64
N VAL A 232 -17.30 0.92 -5.54
CA VAL A 232 -18.70 0.55 -5.35
C VAL A 232 -19.60 1.78 -5.40
N LEU A 233 -19.28 2.83 -4.64
CA LEU A 233 -20.06 4.07 -4.66
C LEU A 233 -20.09 4.71 -6.06
N ALA A 234 -18.94 4.78 -6.73
CA ALA A 234 -18.80 5.38 -8.05
C ALA A 234 -19.65 4.65 -9.10
N ASP A 235 -19.66 3.31 -9.04
CA ASP A 235 -20.44 2.47 -9.92
C ASP A 235 -21.94 2.50 -9.58
N THR A 236 -22.34 2.26 -8.33
CA THR A 236 -23.76 2.13 -7.98
C THR A 236 -24.52 3.45 -8.06
N ARG A 237 -23.86 4.58 -7.79
CA ARG A 237 -24.51 5.91 -7.76
C ARG A 237 -24.40 6.66 -9.08
N PHE A 238 -23.29 6.48 -9.80
CA PHE A 238 -22.99 7.26 -11.00
C PHE A 238 -22.77 6.39 -12.24
N THR A 239 -22.92 5.06 -12.14
CA THR A 239 -22.74 4.11 -13.26
C THR A 239 -21.40 4.30 -13.96
N MET A 240 -20.35 4.65 -13.19
CA MET A 240 -19.05 4.96 -13.75
C MET A 240 -18.38 3.70 -14.31
N PRO A 241 -17.86 3.75 -15.56
CA PRO A 241 -17.09 2.64 -16.10
C PRO A 241 -15.77 2.46 -15.34
N PRO A 242 -15.16 1.25 -15.37
CA PRO A 242 -13.92 0.97 -14.64
C PRO A 242 -12.78 1.94 -14.98
N SER A 243 -12.67 2.40 -16.23
CA SER A 243 -11.67 3.37 -16.68
C SER A 243 -11.81 4.73 -15.98
N ALA A 244 -13.04 5.21 -15.79
CA ALA A 244 -13.31 6.46 -15.08
C ALA A 244 -12.95 6.33 -13.59
N ILE A 245 -13.28 5.21 -12.96
CA ILE A 245 -12.88 4.90 -11.58
C ILE A 245 -11.35 4.88 -11.47
N GLY A 246 -10.67 4.18 -12.40
CA GLY A 246 -9.22 4.14 -12.48
C GLY A 246 -8.58 5.52 -12.65
N GLY A 247 -9.19 6.38 -13.47
CA GLY A 247 -8.77 7.77 -13.65
C GLY A 247 -8.85 8.61 -12.38
N LEU A 248 -9.88 8.43 -11.55
CA LEU A 248 -10.02 9.12 -10.25
C LEU A 248 -8.91 8.70 -9.27
N PHE A 249 -8.56 7.41 -9.22
CA PHE A 249 -7.41 6.94 -8.44
C PHE A 249 -6.07 7.47 -8.97
N GLY A 250 -5.92 7.57 -10.29
CA GLY A 250 -4.78 8.22 -10.93
C GLY A 250 -4.65 9.69 -10.51
N ALA A 251 -5.75 10.45 -10.54
CA ALA A 251 -5.79 11.84 -10.09
C ALA A 251 -5.45 12.00 -8.59
N SER A 252 -5.97 11.10 -7.74
CA SER A 252 -5.62 11.06 -6.31
C SER A 252 -4.12 10.81 -6.10
N SER A 253 -3.57 9.84 -6.83
CA SER A 253 -2.14 9.48 -6.74
C SER A 253 -1.24 10.62 -7.24
N LEU A 254 -1.66 11.35 -8.26
CA LEU A 254 -0.97 12.56 -8.71
C LEU A 254 -0.98 13.63 -7.62
N ALA A 255 -2.11 13.86 -6.96
CA ALA A 255 -2.20 14.80 -5.83
C ALA A 255 -1.29 14.38 -4.67
N THR A 256 -1.21 13.08 -4.37
CA THR A 256 -0.25 12.52 -3.39
C THR A 256 1.19 12.84 -3.78
N ALA A 257 1.56 12.58 -5.04
CA ALA A 257 2.91 12.85 -5.52
C ALA A 257 3.27 14.34 -5.46
N LEU A 258 2.34 15.22 -5.85
CA LEU A 258 2.52 16.68 -5.79
C LEU A 258 2.70 17.17 -4.34
N ALA A 259 1.84 16.72 -3.42
CA ALA A 259 1.96 17.07 -2.01
C ALA A 259 3.28 16.56 -1.41
N ALA A 260 3.66 15.31 -1.68
CA ALA A 260 4.92 14.73 -1.19
C ALA A 260 6.15 15.47 -1.74
N ALA A 261 6.14 15.84 -3.03
CA ALA A 261 7.23 16.60 -3.65
C ALA A 261 7.40 18.01 -3.05
N CYS A 262 6.31 18.60 -2.56
CA CYS A 262 6.32 19.93 -1.95
C CYS A 262 6.77 19.94 -0.48
N ILE A 263 6.78 18.79 0.23
CA ILE A 263 7.11 18.71 1.66
C ILE A 263 8.44 19.41 1.97
N GLY A 264 9.50 19.10 1.22
CA GLY A 264 10.84 19.66 1.48
C GLY A 264 10.93 21.19 1.37
N LYS A 265 10.02 21.83 0.63
CA LYS A 265 9.90 23.31 0.59
C LYS A 265 9.02 23.81 1.73
N LEU A 266 7.92 23.11 2.00
CA LEU A 266 6.95 23.47 3.04
C LEU A 266 7.50 23.35 4.46
N THR A 267 8.51 22.50 4.70
CA THR A 267 9.14 22.35 6.03
C THR A 267 9.82 23.63 6.52
N ARG A 268 10.08 24.60 5.63
CA ARG A 268 10.56 25.94 5.99
C ARG A 268 9.51 26.79 6.70
N TRP A 269 8.22 26.46 6.54
CA TRP A 269 7.10 27.24 7.05
C TRP A 269 6.19 26.45 7.98
N LEU A 270 6.07 25.14 7.77
CA LEU A 270 5.18 24.26 8.53
C LEU A 270 5.99 23.15 9.18
N SER A 271 5.69 22.86 10.45
CA SER A 271 6.23 21.69 11.13
C SER A 271 5.61 20.40 10.58
N GLU A 272 6.31 19.27 10.73
CA GLU A 272 5.81 17.93 10.36
C GLU A 272 4.45 17.64 11.03
N ARG A 273 4.32 18.00 12.31
CA ARG A 273 3.05 17.91 13.06
C ARG A 273 1.93 18.72 12.41
N THR A 274 2.22 19.96 11.98
CA THR A 274 1.23 20.82 11.33
C THR A 274 0.78 20.21 10.00
N MET A 275 1.71 19.67 9.21
CA MET A 275 1.38 18.99 7.96
C MET A 275 0.52 17.73 8.20
N LEU A 276 0.80 16.94 9.25
CA LEU A 276 -0.05 15.83 9.66
C LEU A 276 -1.47 16.30 10.00
N CYS A 277 -1.62 17.35 10.80
CA CYS A 277 -2.93 17.91 11.13
C CYS A 277 -3.70 18.35 9.88
N ILE A 278 -3.05 19.03 8.94
CA ILE A 278 -3.65 19.42 7.65
C ILE A 278 -4.10 18.17 6.89
N GLY A 279 -3.25 17.15 6.79
CA GLY A 279 -3.59 15.88 6.16
C GLY A 279 -4.82 15.21 6.80
N HIS A 280 -4.91 15.19 8.13
CA HIS A 280 -6.04 14.61 8.85
C HIS A 280 -7.35 15.38 8.63
N ILE A 281 -7.30 16.71 8.55
CA ILE A 281 -8.45 17.54 8.19
C ILE A 281 -8.89 17.25 6.75
N LEU A 282 -7.94 17.14 5.82
CA LEU A 282 -8.25 16.81 4.43
C LEU A 282 -8.85 15.40 4.28
N TYR A 283 -8.40 14.42 5.06
CA TYR A 283 -9.07 13.11 5.13
C TYR A 283 -10.51 13.25 5.63
N PHE A 284 -10.73 13.98 6.72
CA PHE A 284 -12.07 14.21 7.26
C PHE A 284 -13.00 14.84 6.22
N VAL A 285 -12.56 15.93 5.58
CA VAL A 285 -13.32 16.63 4.53
C VAL A 285 -13.63 15.68 3.37
N SER A 286 -12.64 14.92 2.90
CA SER A 286 -12.83 13.94 1.83
C SER A 286 -13.89 12.89 2.20
N MET A 287 -13.77 12.28 3.38
CA MET A 287 -14.70 11.26 3.87
C MET A 287 -16.12 11.82 4.03
N VAL A 288 -16.29 13.05 4.47
CA VAL A 288 -17.62 13.67 4.59
C VAL A 288 -18.20 13.99 3.21
N LEU A 289 -17.42 14.50 2.27
CA LEU A 289 -17.95 14.98 0.99
C LEU A 289 -18.29 13.87 -0.01
N ILE A 290 -17.52 12.77 -0.07
CA ILE A 290 -17.75 11.66 -1.02
C ILE A 290 -19.20 11.14 -1.00
N PRO A 291 -19.79 10.73 0.14
CA PRO A 291 -21.14 10.16 0.17
C PRO A 291 -22.26 11.15 -0.15
N PHE A 292 -22.00 12.47 -0.16
CA PHE A 292 -23.01 13.50 -0.45
C PHE A 292 -22.79 14.20 -1.79
N THR A 293 -21.82 13.74 -2.57
CA THR A 293 -21.49 14.35 -3.86
C THR A 293 -22.66 14.21 -4.85
N PRO A 294 -23.16 15.30 -5.48
CA PRO A 294 -24.39 15.24 -6.27
C PRO A 294 -24.20 14.70 -7.69
N GLN A 295 -23.04 14.92 -8.31
CA GLN A 295 -22.73 14.46 -9.66
C GLN A 295 -21.29 13.94 -9.73
N PHE A 296 -21.01 13.08 -10.70
CA PHE A 296 -19.75 12.37 -10.75
C PHE A 296 -18.51 13.27 -10.89
N TRP A 297 -18.59 14.39 -11.63
CA TRP A 297 -17.47 15.33 -11.78
C TRP A 297 -17.03 15.94 -10.45
N TRP A 298 -17.97 16.10 -9.51
CA TRP A 298 -17.67 16.65 -8.19
C TRP A 298 -16.86 15.68 -7.32
N LEU A 299 -16.77 14.38 -7.67
CA LEU A 299 -15.93 13.41 -6.94
C LEU A 299 -14.44 13.73 -7.06
N LEU A 300 -14.02 14.45 -8.12
CA LEU A 300 -12.62 14.86 -8.29
C LEU A 300 -12.12 15.66 -7.09
N PHE A 301 -12.92 16.57 -6.52
CA PHE A 301 -12.49 17.42 -5.41
C PHE A 301 -12.16 16.65 -4.13
N PRO A 302 -13.06 15.84 -3.55
CA PRO A 302 -12.75 15.10 -2.34
C PRO A 302 -11.72 13.98 -2.57
N VAL A 303 -11.64 13.39 -3.77
CA VAL A 303 -10.61 12.38 -4.11
C VAL A 303 -9.23 13.02 -4.27
N PHE A 304 -9.16 14.22 -4.84
CA PHE A 304 -7.93 15.02 -4.90
C PHE A 304 -7.50 15.47 -3.50
N ALA A 305 -8.44 15.91 -2.66
CA ALA A 305 -8.19 16.23 -1.26
C ALA A 305 -7.65 15.03 -0.47
N PHE A 306 -8.21 13.83 -0.70
CA PHE A 306 -7.66 12.58 -0.16
C PHE A 306 -6.23 12.32 -0.61
N GLY A 307 -5.94 12.55 -1.89
CA GLY A 307 -4.59 12.41 -2.43
C GLY A 307 -3.59 13.37 -1.78
N LEU A 308 -3.95 14.64 -1.62
CA LEU A 308 -3.15 15.61 -0.85
C LEU A 308 -2.96 15.18 0.61
N ALA A 309 -4.03 14.69 1.25
CA ALA A 309 -3.98 14.16 2.61
C ALA A 309 -2.96 13.03 2.74
N GLN A 310 -2.97 12.06 1.81
CA GLN A 310 -1.97 11.00 1.74
C GLN A 310 -0.56 11.55 1.56
N GLY A 311 -0.38 12.51 0.65
CA GLY A 311 0.92 13.08 0.34
C GLY A 311 1.54 13.83 1.51
N PHE A 312 0.74 14.49 2.35
CA PHE A 312 1.24 15.08 3.61
C PHE A 312 1.42 14.06 4.72
N ASN A 313 0.53 13.08 4.80
CA ASN A 313 0.49 12.19 5.96
C ASN A 313 1.58 11.12 5.90
N PHE A 314 1.63 10.32 4.83
CA PHE A 314 2.48 9.13 4.80
C PHE A 314 3.99 9.45 4.91
N PRO A 315 4.56 10.40 4.14
CA PRO A 315 5.97 10.74 4.26
C PRO A 315 6.32 11.30 5.66
N ASN A 316 5.53 12.22 6.20
CA ASN A 316 5.79 12.80 7.53
C ASN A 316 5.67 11.75 8.65
N LEU A 317 4.74 10.80 8.57
CA LEU A 317 4.67 9.68 9.52
C LEU A 317 5.95 8.84 9.50
N THR A 318 6.46 8.51 8.31
CA THR A 318 7.71 7.75 8.19
C THR A 318 8.92 8.53 8.71
N THR A 319 9.00 9.83 8.43
CA THR A 319 10.06 10.70 8.96
C THR A 319 10.03 10.75 10.49
N LEU A 320 8.87 11.02 11.09
CA LEU A 320 8.72 11.09 12.54
C LEU A 320 9.04 9.75 13.21
N LEU A 321 8.58 8.62 12.66
CA LEU A 321 8.89 7.28 13.18
C LEU A 321 10.41 7.00 13.14
N THR A 322 11.07 7.30 12.02
CA THR A 322 12.52 7.11 11.91
C THR A 322 13.33 8.06 12.80
N GLY A 323 12.78 9.25 13.09
CA GLY A 323 13.37 10.22 14.02
C GLY A 323 13.34 9.78 15.49
N LEU A 324 12.42 8.90 15.87
CA LEU A 324 12.31 8.39 17.26
C LEU A 324 13.36 7.34 17.62
N ALA A 325 14.05 6.76 16.65
CA ALA A 325 15.03 5.71 16.87
C ALA A 325 16.45 6.15 16.51
N ALA A 326 17.40 5.71 17.33
CA ALA A 326 18.81 5.75 16.97
C ALA A 326 19.04 5.05 15.63
N THR A 327 20.05 5.49 14.87
CA THR A 327 20.32 5.03 13.50
C THR A 327 20.35 3.51 13.38
N GLU A 328 20.92 2.81 14.36
CA GLU A 328 21.03 1.35 14.46
C GLU A 328 19.67 0.64 14.56
N HIS A 329 18.65 1.34 15.04
CA HIS A 329 17.32 0.80 15.33
C HIS A 329 16.23 1.25 14.33
N ARG A 330 16.55 2.18 13.41
CA ARG A 330 15.59 2.70 12.41
C ARG A 330 15.02 1.61 11.52
N ALA A 331 15.82 0.62 11.13
CA ALA A 331 15.37 -0.50 10.31
C ALA A 331 14.29 -1.33 11.01
N VAL A 332 14.44 -1.56 12.32
CA VAL A 332 13.47 -2.29 13.13
C VAL A 332 12.16 -1.53 13.24
N VAL A 333 12.20 -0.22 13.52
CA VAL A 333 10.99 0.65 13.54
C VAL A 333 10.26 0.60 12.21
N MET A 334 10.99 0.72 11.10
CA MET A 334 10.39 0.71 9.77
C MET A 334 9.79 -0.65 9.43
N SER A 335 10.36 -1.76 9.90
CA SER A 335 9.74 -3.06 9.71
C SER A 335 8.50 -3.25 10.58
N VAL A 336 8.48 -2.77 11.83
CA VAL A 336 7.24 -2.77 12.64
C VAL A 336 6.16 -1.96 11.94
N ASN A 337 6.53 -0.80 11.39
CA ASN A 337 5.63 0.03 10.61
C ASN A 337 5.07 -0.71 9.39
N GLY A 338 5.93 -1.47 8.70
CA GLY A 338 5.53 -2.35 7.59
C GLY A 338 4.50 -3.39 8.03
N THR A 339 4.68 -4.04 9.18
CA THR A 339 3.71 -4.99 9.73
C THR A 339 2.38 -4.32 10.06
N VAL A 340 2.42 -3.14 10.69
CA VAL A 340 1.22 -2.35 11.02
C VAL A 340 0.44 -1.99 9.75
N LEU A 341 1.15 -1.58 8.70
CA LEU A 341 0.56 -1.30 7.39
C LEU A 341 -0.12 -2.55 6.81
N ARG A 342 0.55 -3.71 6.79
CA ARG A 342 -0.04 -4.97 6.28
C ARG A 342 -1.28 -5.39 7.06
N LEU A 343 -1.25 -5.23 8.37
CA LEU A 343 -2.39 -5.52 9.24
C LEU A 343 -3.58 -4.63 8.88
N ALA A 344 -3.36 -3.32 8.74
CA ALA A 344 -4.40 -2.38 8.33
C ALA A 344 -4.99 -2.70 6.96
N GLN A 345 -4.16 -3.03 5.97
CA GLN A 345 -4.59 -3.44 4.63
C GLN A 345 -5.48 -4.69 4.61
N THR A 346 -5.30 -5.56 5.60
CA THR A 346 -6.02 -6.84 5.70
C THR A 346 -7.32 -6.69 6.47
N ILE A 347 -7.28 -5.98 7.60
CA ILE A 347 -8.41 -5.88 8.53
C ILE A 347 -9.41 -4.81 8.08
N ALA A 348 -8.94 -3.70 7.50
CA ALA A 348 -9.81 -2.57 7.18
C ALA A 348 -10.95 -2.89 6.20
N PRO A 349 -10.74 -3.64 5.10
CA PRO A 349 -11.85 -4.00 4.21
C PRO A 349 -12.97 -4.75 4.95
N ILE A 350 -12.64 -5.66 5.87
CA ILE A 350 -13.63 -6.37 6.71
C ILE A 350 -14.31 -5.42 7.69
N LEU A 351 -13.54 -4.60 8.43
CA LEU A 351 -14.13 -3.67 9.42
C LEU A 351 -15.11 -2.69 8.77
N PHE A 352 -14.75 -2.13 7.62
CA PHE A 352 -15.63 -1.22 6.90
C PHE A 352 -16.78 -1.94 6.18
N THR A 353 -16.64 -3.23 5.88
CA THR A 353 -17.78 -4.05 5.47
C THR A 353 -18.81 -4.11 6.59
N LEU A 354 -18.42 -4.27 7.86
CA LEU A 354 -19.37 -4.22 8.98
C LEU A 354 -20.08 -2.86 9.06
N MET A 355 -19.40 -1.75 8.77
CA MET A 355 -20.03 -0.42 8.72
C MET A 355 -21.03 -0.32 7.58
N PHE A 356 -20.73 -0.93 6.43
CA PHE A 356 -21.66 -1.02 5.31
C PHE A 356 -22.94 -1.79 5.69
N TRP A 357 -22.85 -2.89 6.44
CA TRP A 357 -24.02 -3.62 6.94
C TRP A 357 -24.93 -2.76 7.83
N VAL A 358 -24.35 -1.86 8.62
CA VAL A 358 -25.10 -1.05 9.59
C VAL A 358 -25.89 0.08 8.91
N GLY A 359 -25.32 0.73 7.88
CA GLY A 359 -25.93 1.92 7.29
C GLY A 359 -25.51 2.23 5.86
N GLY A 360 -25.11 1.21 5.11
CA GLY A 360 -24.71 1.31 3.70
C GLY A 360 -23.44 2.15 3.49
N LEU A 361 -23.29 2.67 2.28
CA LEU A 361 -22.12 3.47 1.89
C LEU A 361 -21.92 4.70 2.78
N THR A 362 -22.99 5.39 3.16
CA THR A 362 -22.89 6.59 4.01
C THR A 362 -22.23 6.26 5.36
N ALA A 363 -22.59 5.15 5.99
CA ALA A 363 -21.98 4.72 7.25
C ALA A 363 -20.49 4.40 7.11
N VAL A 364 -20.06 3.78 5.99
CA VAL A 364 -18.65 3.53 5.68
C VAL A 364 -17.83 4.82 5.69
N TYR A 365 -18.31 5.83 4.98
CA TYR A 365 -17.60 7.11 4.86
C TYR A 365 -17.64 7.92 6.15
N LEU A 366 -18.77 7.95 6.87
CA LEU A 366 -18.85 8.62 8.18
C LEU A 366 -17.95 7.94 9.22
N ALA A 367 -17.85 6.61 9.22
CA ALA A 367 -16.87 5.90 10.03
C ALA A 367 -15.43 6.31 9.67
N GLY A 368 -15.13 6.48 8.38
CA GLY A 368 -13.86 7.01 7.90
C GLY A 368 -13.58 8.44 8.41
N ALA A 369 -14.61 9.29 8.46
CA ALA A 369 -14.51 10.63 9.02
C ALA A 369 -14.21 10.59 10.54
N CYS A 370 -14.86 9.69 11.30
CA CYS A 370 -14.53 9.47 12.71
C CYS A 370 -13.09 9.01 12.91
N VAL A 371 -12.59 8.13 12.03
CA VAL A 371 -11.18 7.70 12.04
C VAL A 371 -10.24 8.89 11.79
N ALA A 372 -10.56 9.76 10.84
CA ALA A 372 -9.77 10.96 10.57
C ALA A 372 -9.73 11.94 11.77
N LEU A 373 -10.86 12.11 12.47
CA LEU A 373 -10.91 12.89 13.71
C LEU A 373 -10.06 12.27 14.83
N ALA A 374 -10.09 10.94 14.98
CA ALA A 374 -9.23 10.24 15.92
C ALA A 374 -7.74 10.43 15.60
N MET A 375 -7.36 10.38 14.32
CA MET A 375 -5.99 10.67 13.87
C MET A 375 -5.57 12.12 14.19
N LEU A 376 -6.47 13.08 13.98
CA LEU A 376 -6.23 14.49 14.34
C LEU A 376 -6.04 14.65 15.85
N PHE A 377 -6.91 14.05 16.66
CA PHE A 377 -6.80 14.06 18.12
C PHE A 377 -5.47 13.46 18.60
N LEU A 378 -5.09 12.28 18.10
CA LEU A 378 -3.83 11.62 18.46
C LEU A 378 -2.62 12.48 18.11
N THR A 379 -2.66 13.16 16.96
CA THR A 379 -1.57 14.04 16.50
C THR A 379 -1.44 15.27 17.38
N VAL A 380 -2.56 15.92 17.68
CA VAL A 380 -2.57 17.09 18.57
C VAL A 380 -2.11 16.70 19.97
N ARG A 381 -2.51 15.53 20.48
CA ARG A 381 -2.25 15.12 21.87
C ARG A 381 -0.85 14.54 22.11
N TYR A 382 -0.30 13.80 21.16
CA TYR A 382 0.89 12.97 21.38
C TYR A 382 2.07 13.24 20.44
N VAL A 383 1.84 13.85 19.27
CA VAL A 383 2.93 14.20 18.36
C VAL A 383 3.48 15.56 18.74
N ARG A 384 4.73 15.60 19.19
CA ARG A 384 5.41 16.86 19.52
C ARG A 384 5.86 17.56 18.23
N PRO A 385 5.74 18.89 18.14
CA PRO A 385 6.37 19.62 17.03
C PRO A 385 7.88 19.41 17.08
N SER A 386 8.52 19.24 15.91
CA SER A 386 9.98 19.19 15.84
C SER A 386 10.53 20.52 16.35
N THR A 387 11.35 20.47 17.40
CA THR A 387 12.13 21.63 17.85
C THR A 387 13.23 21.86 16.82
N ASN A 388 12.92 22.59 15.76
CA ASN A 388 13.97 23.14 14.91
C ASN A 388 14.63 24.28 15.72
N ASN A 389 15.81 24.01 16.26
CA ASN A 389 16.79 25.05 16.60
C ASN A 389 17.45 25.54 15.31
#